data_AF-A0A820GWT7-F1
#
_entry.id   AF-A0A820GWT7-F1
#
_cell.length_a   1.000
_cell.length_b   1.000
_cell.length_c   1.000
_cell.angle_alpha   90.00
_cell.angle_beta   90.00
_cell.angle_gamma   90.00
#
_symmetry.space_group_name_H-M   'P 1'
#
loop_
_entity.id
_entity.type
_entity.pdbx_description
1 polymer ?
#
loop_
_entity_poly.entity_id
_entity_poly.type
_entity_poly.pdbx_seq_one_letter_code
_entity_poly.pdbx_strand_id
1 'polypeptide(L)' 'MFRACMAKFTQHPQLKYILLSTGHRTLVEHTKNDSYWGDGGNGTGQNRLGITLMQ' A
#
# COMPACT_ATOMS: atom_id res chain seq x y z
N MET A 1 5.81 8.42 -5.51
CA MET A 1 5.25 7.08 -5.22
C MET A 1 3.90 6.84 -5.89
N PHE A 2 2.89 7.70 -5.70
CA PHE A 2 1.55 7.54 -6.31
C PHE A 2 1.58 7.19 -7.82
N ARG A 3 2.31 7.94 -8.65
CA ARG A 3 2.41 7.67 -10.10
C ARG A 3 2.95 6.26 -10.42
N ALA A 4 3.91 5.76 -9.62
CA ALA A 4 4.47 4.44 -9.81
C ALA A 4 3.47 3.33 -9.40
N CYS A 5 2.77 3.51 -8.27
CA CYS A 5 1.69 2.61 -7.87
C CYS A 5 0.59 2.58 -8.92
N MET A 6 0.12 3.76 -9.37
CA MET A 6 -0.88 3.88 -10.43
C MET A 6 -0.44 3.16 -11.71
N ALA A 7 0.80 3.35 -12.16
CA ALA A 7 1.34 2.65 -13.33
C ALA A 7 1.32 1.13 -13.14
N LYS A 8 1.81 0.63 -12.00
CA LYS A 8 1.83 -0.80 -11.66
C LYS A 8 0.43 -1.42 -11.75
N PHE A 9 -0.57 -0.82 -11.10
CA PHE A 9 -1.92 -1.38 -11.10
C PHE A 9 -2.69 -1.13 -12.41
N THR A 10 -2.29 -0.13 -13.20
CA THR A 10 -2.84 0.06 -14.56
C THR A 10 -2.30 -0.97 -15.54
N GLN A 11 -1.01 -1.29 -15.45
CA GLN A 11 -0.35 -2.24 -16.35
C GLN A 11 -0.68 -3.71 -16.05
N HIS A 12 -1.14 -4.01 -14.82
CA HIS A 12 -1.40 -5.38 -14.38
C HIS A 12 -2.85 -5.55 -13.86
N PRO A 13 -3.82 -5.91 -14.73
CA PRO A 13 -5.23 -6.02 -14.36
C PRO A 13 -5.53 -6.98 -13.21
N GLN A 14 -4.79 -8.09 -13.11
CA GLN A 14 -4.94 -9.05 -12.01
C GLN A 14 -4.55 -8.43 -10.65
N LEU A 15 -3.46 -7.65 -10.60
CA LEU A 15 -3.05 -6.95 -9.38
C LEU A 15 -4.07 -5.89 -8.99
N LYS A 16 -4.66 -5.19 -9.97
CA LYS A 16 -5.75 -4.24 -9.73
C LYS A 16 -6.96 -4.93 -9.11
N TYR A 17 -7.36 -6.08 -9.65
CA TYR A 17 -8.47 -6.87 -9.10
C TYR A 17 -8.20 -7.28 -7.65
N ILE A 18 -6.99 -7.79 -7.37
CA ILE A 18 -6.59 -8.17 -6.01
C ILE A 18 -6.65 -6.95 -5.07
N LEU A 19 -6.10 -5.80 -5.49
CA LEU A 19 -6.14 -4.57 -4.70
C LEU A 19 -7.58 -4.14 -4.40
N LEU A 20 -8.47 -4.14 -5.40
CA LEU A 20 -9.88 -3.79 -5.20
C LEU A 20 -10.63 -4.81 -4.33
N SER A 21 -10.28 -6.09 -4.39
CA SER A 21 -10.89 -7.15 -3.56
C SER A 21 -10.63 -6.96 -2.05
N THR A 22 -9.68 -6.09 -1.68
CA THR A 22 -9.43 -5.70 -0.29
C THR A 22 -10.60 -4.90 0.30
N GLY A 23 -11.43 -4.30 -0.55
CA GLY A 23 -12.62 -3.55 -0.16
C GLY A 23 -12.27 -2.37 0.73
N HIS A 24 -12.90 -2.28 1.89
CA HIS A 24 -12.69 -1.20 2.86
C HIS A 24 -11.68 -1.53 3.95
N ARG A 25 -10.93 -2.64 3.82
CA ARG A 25 -9.91 -3.01 4.80
C ARG A 25 -8.70 -2.08 4.66
N THR A 26 -8.17 -1.65 5.80
CA THR A 26 -6.92 -0.89 5.83
C THR A 26 -5.74 -1.77 5.40
N LEU A 27 -4.96 -1.28 4.43
CA LEU A 27 -3.72 -1.92 4.03
C LEU A 27 -2.57 -1.39 4.86
N VAL A 28 -1.80 -2.29 5.48
CA VAL A 28 -0.63 -1.96 6.30
C VAL A 28 0.58 -2.71 5.77
N GLU A 29 1.63 -1.97 5.40
CA GLU A 29 2.92 -2.57 5.09
C GLU A 29 3.70 -2.77 6.40
N HIS A 30 3.79 -4.01 6.86
CA HIS A 30 4.39 -4.35 8.14
C HIS A 30 5.89 -4.61 7.99
N THR A 31 6.71 -3.66 8.43
CA THR A 31 8.18 -3.76 8.30
C THR A 31 8.91 -2.96 9.36
N LYS A 32 10.01 -3.51 9.88
CA LYS A 32 10.91 -2.81 10.82
C LYS A 32 11.90 -1.88 10.12
N ASN A 33 12.01 -1.98 8.80
CA ASN A 33 13.08 -1.34 8.03
C ASN A 33 12.70 0.06 7.53
N ASP A 34 11.41 0.37 7.48
CA ASP A 34 10.90 1.64 6.94
C ASP A 34 9.65 2.09 7.72
N SER A 35 9.83 3.11 8.55
CA SER A 35 8.75 3.72 9.33
C SER A 35 8.00 4.82 8.57
N TYR A 36 8.42 5.18 7.36
CA TYR A 36 7.72 6.16 6.54
C TYR A 36 6.74 5.46 5.59
N TRP A 37 7.21 4.51 4.79
CA TRP A 37 6.34 3.76 3.88
C TRP A 37 5.55 2.66 4.58
N GLY A 38 6.13 2.06 5.62
CA GLY A 38 5.51 1.01 6.44
C GLY A 38 5.15 1.46 7.86
N ASP A 39 4.80 0.49 8.69
CA ASP A 39 4.35 0.69 10.07
C ASP A 39 5.48 0.63 11.12
N GLY A 40 6.74 0.51 10.70
CA GLY A 40 7.89 0.41 11.61
C GLY A 40 7.98 -0.91 12.38
N GLY A 41 7.12 -1.89 12.10
CA GLY A 41 7.12 -3.24 12.70
C GLY A 41 6.56 -3.28 14.12
N ASN A 42 6.16 -2.12 14.65
CA ASN A 42 5.53 -1.93 15.95
C ASN A 42 4.27 -1.05 15.85
N GLY A 43 3.83 -0.70 14.63
CA GLY A 43 2.66 0.14 14.39
C GLY A 43 2.91 1.65 14.55
N THR A 44 4.13 2.10 14.85
CA THR A 44 4.42 3.55 15.01
C THR A 44 4.79 4.26 13.71
N GLY A 45 4.97 3.51 12.62
CA GLY A 45 5.25 4.05 11.29
C GLY A 45 4.03 4.68 10.62
N GLN A 46 4.27 5.45 9.56
CA GLN A 46 3.27 6.26 8.89
C GLN A 46 2.44 5.49 7.86
N ASN A 47 2.87 4.29 7.46
CA ASN A 47 2.18 3.43 6.51
C ASN A 47 1.77 4.19 5.21
N ARG A 48 2.66 5.06 4.71
CA ARG A 48 2.36 5.90 3.54
C ARG A 48 2.08 5.08 2.29
N LEU A 49 2.59 3.84 2.20
CA LEU A 49 2.31 2.95 1.08
C LEU A 49 0.85 2.50 1.11
N GLY A 50 0.38 1.97 2.24
CA GLY A 50 -1.01 1.59 2.41
C GLY A 50 -1.97 2.74 2.10
N ILE A 51 -1.68 3.93 2.62
CA ILE A 51 -2.46 5.15 2.34
C ILE A 51 -2.46 5.49 0.84
N THR A 52 -1.30 5.40 0.17
CA THR A 52 -1.18 5.68 -1.27
C THR A 52 -1.98 4.71 -2.12
N LEU A 53 -2.11 3.45 -1.69
CA LEU A 53 -2.86 2.42 -2.41
C LEU A 53 -4.39 2.55 -2.26
N MET A 54 -4.86 3.34 -1.28
CA MET A 54 -6.28 3.51 -0.95
C MET A 54 -6.87 4.84 -1.47
N GLN A 55 -6.10 5.65 -2.20
CA GLN A 55 -6.54 6.87 -2.88
C GLN A 55 -6.90 6.59 -4.34
#